data_AF-A0A5S3X1I2-F1
#
_entry.id   AF-A0A5S3X1I2-F1
#
_cell.length_a   1.000
_cell.length_b   1.000
_cell.length_c   1.000
_cell.angle_alpha   90.00
_cell.angle_beta   90.00
_cell.angle_gamma   90.00
#
_symmetry.space_group_name_H-M   'P 1'
#
loop_
_entity.id
_entity.type
_entity.pdbx_description
1 polymer ?
#
loop_
_entity_poly.entity_id
_entity_poly.type
_entity_poly.pdbx_seq_one_letter_code
_entity_poly.pdbx_strand_id
1 'polypeptide(L)'
;MKHDYGEYQAKLERMIDLLYSHNELHWANYFKKSAEFLSKGQPQKSIYHSLGAYGGMSSINDCLAFTGASEQDLKLGFQLRHELWLICKSKQSMLKRILEF
;
A
#
# COMPACT_ATOMS: atom_id res chain seq x y z
N MET A 1 -13.70 -17.78 -7.52
CA MET A 1 -14.05 -16.36 -7.30
C MET A 1 -12.81 -15.53 -7.63
N LYS A 2 -12.74 -14.87 -8.80
CA LYS A 2 -11.63 -13.95 -9.10
C LYS A 2 -11.85 -12.73 -8.22
N HIS A 3 -11.03 -12.57 -7.21
CA HIS A 3 -11.18 -11.51 -6.23
C HIS A 3 -11.02 -10.13 -6.90
N ASP A 4 -11.96 -9.22 -6.63
CA ASP A 4 -12.06 -7.82 -7.09
C ASP A 4 -10.92 -6.91 -6.51
N TYR A 5 -9.73 -7.46 -6.33
CA TYR A 5 -8.59 -6.80 -5.72
C TYR A 5 -7.32 -6.87 -6.59
N GLY A 6 -7.41 -7.32 -7.85
CA GLY A 6 -6.25 -7.42 -8.73
C GLY A 6 -5.54 -6.08 -8.97
N GLU A 7 -6.30 -5.01 -9.17
CA GLU A 7 -5.74 -3.65 -9.31
C GLU A 7 -5.04 -3.20 -8.01
N TYR A 8 -5.69 -3.43 -6.86
CA TYR A 8 -5.12 -3.14 -5.55
C TYR A 8 -3.80 -3.90 -5.33
N GLN A 9 -3.79 -5.19 -5.62
CA GLN A 9 -2.61 -6.05 -5.48
C GLN A 9 -1.46 -5.54 -6.34
N ALA A 10 -1.70 -5.26 -7.62
CA ALA A 10 -0.66 -4.80 -8.54
C ALA A 10 -0.05 -3.46 -8.09
N LYS A 11 -0.88 -2.53 -7.62
CA LYS A 11 -0.38 -1.24 -7.09
C LYS A 11 0.38 -1.42 -5.78
N LEU A 12 -0.04 -2.35 -4.93
CA LEU A 12 0.61 -2.66 -3.66
C LEU A 12 1.99 -3.26 -3.87
N GLU A 13 2.10 -4.25 -4.76
CA GLU A 13 3.37 -4.89 -5.16
C GLU A 13 4.33 -3.86 -5.74
N ARG A 14 3.86 -3.02 -6.66
CA ARG A 14 4.69 -1.97 -7.27
C ARG A 14 5.18 -0.92 -6.27
N MET A 15 4.37 -0.60 -5.26
CA MET A 15 4.80 0.27 -4.15
C MET A 15 5.87 -0.40 -3.29
N ILE A 16 5.72 -1.69 -2.98
CA ILE A 16 6.70 -2.46 -2.21
C ILE A 16 8.05 -2.49 -2.94
N ASP A 17 8.04 -2.76 -4.24
CA ASP A 17 9.26 -2.81 -5.05
C ASP A 17 9.98 -1.46 -5.08
N LEU A 18 9.24 -0.36 -5.28
CA LEU A 18 9.80 0.99 -5.27
C LEU A 18 10.44 1.32 -3.91
N LEU A 19 9.78 0.95 -2.81
CA LEU A 19 10.32 1.21 -1.47
C LEU A 19 11.58 0.36 -1.20
N TYR A 20 11.61 -0.90 -1.62
CA TYR A 20 12.81 -1.73 -1.51
C TYR A 20 13.97 -1.19 -2.34
N SER A 21 13.72 -0.71 -3.58
CA SER A 21 14.78 -0.16 -4.42
C SER A 21 15.45 1.08 -3.84
N HIS A 22 14.76 1.80 -2.96
CA HIS A 22 15.25 3.01 -2.29
C HIS A 22 15.59 2.79 -0.82
N ASN A 23 15.78 1.54 -0.37
CA ASN A 23 16.11 1.18 1.01
C ASN A 23 15.10 1.63 2.08
N GLU A 24 13.85 1.89 1.70
CA GLU A 24 12.74 2.24 2.60
C GLU A 24 12.11 0.99 3.24
N LEU A 25 12.96 0.22 3.92
CA LEU A 25 12.61 -1.12 4.43
C LEU A 25 11.43 -1.10 5.41
N HIS A 26 11.32 -0.04 6.23
CA HIS A 26 10.20 0.09 7.17
C HIS A 26 8.86 0.08 6.42
N TRP A 27 8.74 0.93 5.41
CA TRP A 27 7.51 1.07 4.62
C TRP A 27 7.30 -0.12 3.68
N ALA A 28 8.36 -0.64 3.06
CA ALA A 28 8.28 -1.84 2.24
C ALA A 28 7.72 -3.03 3.05
N ASN A 29 8.24 -3.25 4.27
CA ASN A 29 7.77 -4.31 5.16
C ASN A 29 6.33 -4.05 5.66
N TYR A 30 5.95 -2.80 5.90
CA TYR A 30 4.58 -2.44 6.26
C TYR A 30 3.60 -2.84 5.14
N PHE A 31 3.86 -2.45 3.89
CA PHE A 31 3.00 -2.81 2.76
C PHE A 31 3.06 -4.30 2.41
N LYS A 32 4.20 -4.96 2.63
CA LYS A 32 4.30 -6.42 2.51
C LYS A 32 3.33 -7.14 3.45
N LYS A 33 3.14 -6.64 4.68
CA LYS A 33 2.13 -7.18 5.60
C LYS A 33 0.70 -7.01 5.07
N SER A 34 0.39 -5.92 4.37
CA SER A 34 -0.87 -5.81 3.63
C SER A 34 -0.98 -6.92 2.57
N ALA A 35 0.04 -7.11 1.74
CA ALA A 35 0.03 -8.15 0.71
C ALA A 35 -0.16 -9.56 1.29
N GLU A 36 0.44 -9.85 2.45
CA GLU A 36 0.21 -11.09 3.18
C GLU A 36 -1.25 -11.29 3.60
N PHE A 37 -1.91 -10.27 4.15
CA PHE A 37 -3.34 -10.33 4.46
C PHE A 37 -4.17 -10.63 3.21
N LEU A 38 -3.86 -9.98 2.09
CA LEU A 38 -4.56 -10.21 0.84
C LEU A 38 -4.40 -11.65 0.35
N SER A 39 -3.17 -12.21 0.40
CA SER A 39 -2.88 -13.59 0.01
C SER A 39 -3.60 -14.63 0.88
N LYS A 40 -3.91 -14.30 2.14
CA LYS A 40 -4.65 -15.13 3.09
C LYS A 40 -6.18 -15.03 2.90
N GLY A 41 -6.65 -14.34 1.86
CA GLY A 41 -8.07 -14.12 1.63
C GLY A 41 -8.69 -13.12 2.61
N GLN A 42 -7.88 -12.22 3.19
CA GLN A 42 -8.32 -11.18 4.13
C GLN A 42 -8.15 -9.77 3.52
N PRO A 43 -8.85 -9.46 2.41
CA PRO A 43 -8.67 -8.21 1.68
C PRO A 43 -9.01 -6.97 2.50
N GLN A 44 -9.98 -7.02 3.42
CA GLN A 44 -10.29 -5.86 4.25
C GLN A 44 -9.23 -5.66 5.33
N LYS A 45 -8.71 -6.71 5.98
CA LYS A 45 -7.51 -6.61 6.84
C LYS A 45 -6.38 -5.91 6.08
N SER A 46 -6.14 -6.32 4.83
CA SER A 46 -5.15 -5.69 3.95
C SER A 46 -5.44 -4.20 3.71
N ILE A 47 -6.65 -3.85 3.27
CA ILE A 47 -7.07 -2.48 2.95
C ILE A 47 -6.98 -1.56 4.16
N TYR A 48 -7.50 -1.99 5.31
CA TYR A 48 -7.45 -1.18 6.54
C TYR A 48 -6.02 -1.00 7.02
N HIS A 49 -5.16 -2.03 6.90
CA HIS A 49 -3.74 -1.90 7.21
C HIS A 49 -3.08 -0.91 6.26
N SER A 50 -3.30 -1.00 4.95
CA SER A 50 -2.76 -0.05 3.97
C SER A 50 -3.23 1.38 4.24
N LEU A 51 -4.51 1.58 4.59
CA LEU A 51 -5.04 2.89 4.97
C LEU A 51 -4.41 3.43 6.26
N GLY A 52 -4.01 2.55 7.18
CA GLY A 52 -3.31 2.92 8.41
C GLY A 52 -2.00 3.67 8.16
N ALA A 53 -1.28 3.33 7.07
CA ALA A 53 -0.08 4.06 6.68
C ALA A 53 -0.37 5.54 6.40
N TYR A 54 -1.56 5.88 5.87
CA TYR A 54 -1.94 7.25 5.51
C TYR A 54 -2.09 8.18 6.72
N GLY A 55 -2.27 7.63 7.93
CA GLY A 55 -2.26 8.39 9.18
C GLY A 55 -0.85 8.75 9.69
N GLY A 56 0.20 8.08 9.22
CA GLY A 56 1.61 8.36 9.55
C GLY A 56 2.46 8.79 8.34
N MET A 57 1.83 8.97 7.18
CA MET A 57 2.47 8.99 5.86
C MET A 57 3.18 10.28 5.48
N SER A 58 3.06 11.36 6.25
CA SER A 58 3.91 12.54 6.01
C SER A 58 5.38 12.13 5.96
N SER A 59 5.77 11.10 6.73
CA SER A 59 7.12 10.52 6.71
C SER A 59 7.47 9.70 5.47
N ILE A 60 6.53 9.14 4.69
CA ILE A 60 6.88 8.39 3.45
C ILE A 60 7.44 9.32 2.37
N ASN A 61 6.85 10.52 2.25
CA ASN A 61 7.28 11.52 1.29
C ASN A 61 8.68 12.04 1.64
N ASP A 62 8.91 12.26 2.92
CA ASP A 62 10.21 12.60 3.48
C ASP A 62 11.21 11.48 3.17
N CYS A 63 10.89 10.24 3.52
CA CYS A 63 11.68 9.03 3.27
C CYS A 63 12.17 8.90 1.82
N LEU A 64 11.27 8.89 0.82
CA LEU A 64 11.68 8.78 -0.58
C LEU A 64 12.49 10.00 -1.07
N ALA A 65 12.20 11.21 -0.56
CA ALA A 65 12.99 12.39 -0.90
C ALA A 65 14.41 12.37 -0.28
N PHE A 66 14.57 11.76 0.90
CA PHE A 66 15.85 11.69 1.62
C PHE A 66 16.76 10.53 1.16
N THR A 67 16.26 9.61 0.34
CA THR A 67 17.04 8.46 -0.17
C THR A 67 17.82 8.76 -1.45
N GLY A 68 17.69 9.98 -2.01
CA GLY A 68 18.32 10.34 -3.28
C GLY A 68 17.60 9.79 -4.51
N ALA A 69 16.32 9.43 -4.36
CA ALA A 69 15.47 8.98 -5.46
C ALA A 69 15.42 10.01 -6.60
N SER A 70 15.33 9.53 -7.84
CA SER A 70 15.18 10.41 -9.00
C SER A 70 13.83 11.16 -8.97
N GLU A 71 13.72 12.28 -9.66
CA GLU A 71 12.44 13.01 -9.76
C GLU A 71 11.32 12.13 -10.35
N GLN A 72 11.67 11.18 -11.22
CA GLN A 72 10.73 10.23 -11.81
C GLN A 72 10.22 9.24 -10.76
N ASP A 73 11.09 8.71 -9.91
CA ASP A 73 10.72 7.79 -8.83
C ASP A 73 9.90 8.48 -7.75
N LEU A 74 10.21 9.74 -7.43
CA LEU A 74 9.40 10.55 -6.53
C LEU A 74 7.98 10.74 -7.08
N LYS A 75 7.87 11.12 -8.37
CA LYS A 75 6.55 11.24 -9.04
C LYS A 75 5.80 9.92 -9.04
N LEU A 76 6.48 8.81 -9.33
CA LEU A 76 5.88 7.48 -9.30
C LEU A 76 5.41 7.11 -7.89
N GLY A 77 6.21 7.37 -6.86
CA GLY A 77 5.84 7.14 -5.46
C GLY A 77 4.60 7.93 -5.07
N PHE A 78 4.52 9.22 -5.42
CA PHE A 78 3.34 10.04 -5.17
C PHE A 78 2.09 9.52 -5.90
N GLN A 79 2.25 9.11 -7.16
CA GLN A 79 1.16 8.54 -7.95
C GLN A 79 0.66 7.23 -7.34
N LEU A 80 1.54 6.27 -7.10
CA LEU A 80 1.19 4.97 -6.51
C LEU A 80 0.51 5.14 -5.15
N ARG A 81 0.99 6.07 -4.33
CA ARG A 81 0.37 6.42 -3.04
C ARG A 81 -1.05 6.93 -3.24
N HIS A 82 -1.26 7.87 -4.16
CA HIS A 82 -2.58 8.42 -4.40
C HIS A 82 -3.57 7.36 -4.93
N GLU A 83 -3.13 6.55 -5.90
CA GLU A 83 -3.93 5.48 -6.48
C GLU A 83 -4.27 4.40 -5.44
N LEU A 84 -3.29 3.94 -4.66
CA LEU A 84 -3.51 2.97 -3.58
C LEU A 84 -4.55 3.48 -2.58
N TRP A 85 -4.47 4.76 -2.21
CA TRP A 85 -5.44 5.38 -1.33
C TRP A 85 -6.84 5.36 -1.92
N LEU A 86 -7.00 5.81 -3.17
CA LEU A 86 -8.30 5.84 -3.86
C LEU A 86 -8.91 4.44 -3.94
N ILE A 87 -8.13 3.44 -4.34
CA ILE A 87 -8.57 2.05 -4.43
C ILE A 87 -8.99 1.55 -3.04
N CYS A 88 -8.18 1.76 -2.01
CA CYS A 88 -8.51 1.37 -0.65
C CYS A 88 -9.80 2.04 -0.14
N LYS A 89 -9.95 3.35 -0.35
CA LYS A 89 -11.15 4.11 0.08
C LYS A 89 -12.41 3.68 -0.67
N SER A 90 -12.29 3.30 -1.94
CA SER A 90 -13.44 2.81 -2.73
C SER A 90 -13.86 1.39 -2.32
N LYS A 91 -12.92 0.54 -1.87
CA LYS A 91 -13.15 -0.87 -1.57
C LYS A 91 -13.28 -1.19 -0.07
N GLN A 92 -13.01 -0.24 0.82
CA GLN A 92 -13.14 -0.43 2.27
C GLN A 92 -14.59 -0.75 2.66
N SER A 93 -14.76 -1.70 3.57
CA SER A 93 -16.07 -2.07 4.10
C SER A 93 -15.93 -2.62 5.51
N MET A 94 -16.49 -1.91 6.49
CA MET A 94 -16.49 -2.32 7.90
C MET A 94 -17.22 -3.66 8.10
N LEU A 95 -18.33 -3.88 7.39
CA LEU A 95 -19.10 -5.13 7.48
C LEU A 95 -18.26 -6.33 7.02
N LYS A 96 -17.62 -6.22 5.84
CA LYS A 96 -16.72 -7.29 5.34
C LYS A 96 -15.51 -7.47 6.26
N ARG A 97 -14.99 -6.38 6.86
CA ARG A 97 -13.87 -6.43 7.81
C ARG A 97 -14.19 -7.24 9.06
N ILE A 98 -15.42 -7.14 9.57
CA ILE A 98 -15.89 -7.90 10.74
C ILE A 98 -16.03 -9.40 10.41
N LEU A 99 -16.31 -9.76 9.16
CA LEU A 99 -16.41 -11.16 8.74
C LEU A 99 -15.04 -11.84 8.57
N GLU A 100 -13.96 -11.07 8.51
CA GLU A 100 -12.59 -11.59 8.37
C GLU A 100 -11.91 -11.90 9.70
N PHE A 101 -12.63 -11.84 10.83
CA PHE A 101 -12.05 -12.04 12.17
C PHE A 101 -11.44 -13.43 12.35
#